data_AF-A0A521ZMX1-F1
#
_entry.id   AF-A0A521ZMX1-F1
#
_cell.length_a   1.000
_cell.length_b   1.000
_cell.length_c   1.000
_cell.angle_alpha   90.00
_cell.angle_beta   90.00
_cell.angle_gamma   90.00
#
_symmetry.space_group_name_H-M   'P 1'
#
loop_
_entity.id
_entity.type
_entity.pdbx_description
1 polymer ?
#
loop_
_entity_poly.entity_id
_entity_poly.type
_entity_poly.pdbx_seq_one_letter_code
_entity_poly.pdbx_strand_id
1 'polypeptide(L)'
;MLNPDLKLNPQLFDTDVEQIPIRKGFGEGLLKAAETDKRIVGLCADLAESTYMIDFKKRFPDRFIEMGVAEQNLATVASGMAAMGKTPFITSYAMFSPGRNWEQIRTTIC
;
A
#
# COMPACT_ATOMS: atom_id res chain seq x y z
N MET A 1 8.07 27.73 9.20
CA MET A 1 7.29 27.99 7.96
C MET A 1 7.04 26.65 7.29
N LEU A 2 5.83 26.34 6.86
CA LEU A 2 5.60 25.10 6.10
C LEU A 2 6.39 25.16 4.78
N ASN A 3 6.90 24.01 4.33
CA ASN A 3 7.60 23.92 3.05
C ASN A 3 6.57 24.17 1.91
N PRO A 4 6.77 25.20 1.06
CA PRO A 4 5.83 25.57 0.00
C PRO A 4 5.73 24.53 -1.12
N ASP A 5 6.70 23.63 -1.25
CA ASP A 5 6.68 22.54 -2.24
C ASP A 5 5.78 21.38 -1.80
N LEU A 6 5.34 21.36 -0.54
CA LEU A 6 4.44 20.32 -0.04
C LEU A 6 3.01 20.59 -0.54
N LYS A 7 2.40 19.57 -1.14
CA LYS A 7 1.00 19.58 -1.59
C LYS A 7 0.05 19.30 -0.43
N LEU A 8 0.10 20.14 0.61
CA LEU A 8 -0.77 20.04 1.78
C LEU A 8 -2.14 20.64 1.51
N ASN A 9 -3.14 20.21 2.28
CA ASN A 9 -4.45 20.84 2.28
C ASN A 9 -4.30 22.33 2.67
N PRO A 10 -4.78 23.30 1.87
CA PRO A 10 -4.74 24.71 2.23
C PRO A 10 -5.42 25.05 3.56
N GLN A 11 -6.41 24.25 3.96
CA GLN A 11 -7.18 24.40 5.20
C GLN A 11 -6.60 23.61 6.37
N LEU A 12 -5.35 23.11 6.29
CA LEU A 12 -4.76 22.18 7.28
C LEU A 12 -4.89 22.64 8.75
N PHE A 13 -4.92 23.94 9.01
CA PHE A 13 -5.01 24.51 10.35
C PHE A 13 -6.41 25.03 10.72
N ASP A 14 -7.38 24.89 9.81
CA ASP A 14 -8.75 25.32 10.04
C ASP A 14 -9.49 24.30 10.92
N THR A 15 -10.39 24.79 11.77
CA THR A 15 -11.13 23.93 12.71
C THR A 15 -12.15 23.01 12.02
N ASP A 16 -12.53 23.34 10.79
CA ASP A 16 -13.50 22.63 9.96
C ASP A 16 -12.84 21.86 8.80
N VAL A 17 -11.52 21.64 8.86
CA VAL A 17 -10.79 20.90 7.83
C VAL A 17 -11.33 19.48 7.65
N GLU A 18 -11.59 19.10 6.40
CA GLU A 18 -12.11 17.79 6.03
C GLU A 18 -11.25 16.66 6.62
N GLN A 19 -11.90 15.74 7.34
CA GLN A 19 -11.27 14.57 7.93
C GLN A 19 -11.59 13.32 7.09
N ILE A 20 -10.59 12.78 6.40
CA ILE A 20 -10.70 11.50 5.70
C ILE A 20 -9.76 10.46 6.32
N PRO A 21 -10.12 9.17 6.34
CA PRO A 21 -9.22 8.13 6.83
C PRO A 21 -7.93 8.07 6.01
N ILE A 22 -6.78 8.03 6.65
CA ILE A 22 -5.46 7.96 5.98
C ILE A 22 -5.35 6.77 5.01
N ARG A 23 -6.02 5.65 5.33
CA ARG A 23 -6.10 4.47 4.47
C ARG A 23 -6.78 4.75 3.12
N LYS A 24 -7.76 5.66 3.08
CA LYS A 24 -8.39 6.11 1.83
C LYS A 24 -7.38 6.85 0.96
N GLY A 25 -6.63 7.77 1.56
CA GLY A 25 -5.55 8.48 0.87
C GLY A 25 -4.45 7.55 0.36
N PHE A 26 -4.11 6.48 1.10
CA PHE A 26 -3.22 5.43 0.62
C PHE A 26 -3.77 4.75 -0.65
N GLY A 27 -5.03 4.33 -0.67
CA GLY A 27 -5.66 3.69 -1.83
C GLY A 27 -5.66 4.59 -3.07
N GLU A 28 -6.06 5.84 -2.91
CA GLU A 28 -6.07 6.86 -3.97
C GLU A 28 -4.65 7.14 -4.50
N GLY A 29 -3.68 7.28 -3.58
CA GLY A 29 -2.29 7.50 -3.91
C GLY A 29 -1.67 6.31 -4.67
N LEU A 30 -1.95 5.09 -4.22
CA LEU A 30 -1.48 3.87 -4.87
C LEU A 30 -2.07 3.73 -6.28
N LEU A 31 -3.36 4.00 -6.44
CA LEU A 31 -4.03 3.98 -7.75
C LEU A 31 -3.36 4.97 -8.72
N LYS A 32 -3.17 6.21 -8.28
CA LYS A 32 -2.53 7.27 -9.07
C LYS A 32 -1.07 6.93 -9.41
N ALA A 33 -0.32 6.40 -8.46
CA ALA A 33 1.07 5.97 -8.71
C ALA A 33 1.10 4.90 -9.79
N ALA A 34 0.20 3.91 -9.70
CA ALA A 34 0.14 2.79 -10.62
C ALA A 34 -0.34 3.16 -12.04
N GLU A 35 -1.09 4.26 -12.20
CA GLU A 35 -1.39 4.83 -13.52
C GLU A 35 -0.13 5.32 -14.23
N THR A 36 0.84 5.84 -13.47
CA THR A 36 2.09 6.39 -14.02
C THR A 36 3.24 5.39 -14.11
N ASP A 37 3.23 4.34 -13.27
CA ASP A 37 4.28 3.31 -13.24
C ASP A 37 3.68 1.90 -13.36
N LYS A 38 3.99 1.24 -14.48
CA LYS A 38 3.55 -0.14 -14.78
C LYS A 38 4.23 -1.20 -13.92
N ARG A 39 5.32 -0.86 -13.23
CA ARG A 39 6.06 -1.77 -12.33
C ARG A 39 5.36 -1.93 -10.99
N ILE A 40 4.51 -0.98 -10.61
CA ILE A 40 3.74 -1.04 -9.37
C ILE A 40 2.76 -2.21 -9.41
N VAL A 41 2.84 -3.04 -8.38
CA VAL A 41 1.93 -4.16 -8.12
C VAL A 41 1.43 -4.07 -6.69
N GLY A 42 0.16 -4.40 -6.47
CA GLY A 42 -0.48 -4.37 -5.16
C GLY A 42 -0.66 -5.78 -4.64
N LEU A 43 -0.18 -6.07 -3.42
CA LEU A 43 -0.41 -7.34 -2.76
C LEU A 43 -1.17 -7.11 -1.45
N CYS A 44 -2.18 -7.94 -1.19
CA CYS A 44 -3.00 -7.83 0.02
C CYS A 44 -3.14 -9.18 0.73
N ALA A 45 -3.37 -9.14 2.05
CA ALA A 45 -3.65 -10.33 2.85
C ALA A 45 -5.13 -10.39 3.29
N ASP A 46 -6.05 -10.54 2.33
CA ASP A 46 -7.52 -10.61 2.50
C ASP A 46 -8.15 -9.38 3.17
N LEU A 47 -7.57 -8.21 2.92
CA LEU A 47 -7.98 -6.94 3.56
C LEU A 47 -8.20 -5.82 2.53
N ALA A 48 -8.46 -6.16 1.26
CA ALA A 48 -8.44 -5.18 0.17
C ALA A 48 -9.51 -4.08 0.32
N GLU A 49 -10.69 -4.44 0.82
CA GLU A 49 -11.77 -3.47 1.09
C GLU A 49 -11.42 -2.57 2.29
N SER A 50 -10.96 -3.19 3.38
CA SER A 50 -10.65 -2.47 4.62
C SER A 50 -9.40 -1.60 4.52
N THR A 51 -8.53 -1.86 3.57
CA THR A 51 -7.29 -1.08 3.31
C THR A 51 -7.41 -0.14 2.12
N TYR A 52 -8.59 -0.04 1.50
CA TYR A 52 -8.85 0.77 0.29
C TYR A 52 -8.00 0.38 -0.94
N MET A 53 -7.52 -0.87 -1.02
CA MET A 53 -6.93 -1.41 -2.25
C MET A 53 -7.98 -1.88 -3.27
N ILE A 54 -9.27 -1.86 -2.92
CA ILE A 54 -10.34 -2.34 -3.79
C ILE A 54 -10.39 -1.65 -5.15
N ASP A 55 -10.11 -0.34 -5.20
CA ASP A 55 -10.12 0.41 -6.46
C ASP A 55 -8.89 0.09 -7.32
N PHE A 56 -7.73 -0.11 -6.69
CA PHE A 56 -6.55 -0.65 -7.37
C PHE A 56 -6.84 -2.04 -7.97
N LYS A 57 -7.46 -2.94 -7.19
CA LYS A 57 -7.86 -4.28 -7.65
C LYS A 57 -8.80 -4.23 -8.85
N LYS A 58 -9.80 -3.35 -8.82
CA LYS A 58 -10.75 -3.17 -9.94
C LYS A 58 -10.08 -2.60 -11.18
N ARG A 59 -9.18 -1.61 -11.01
CA ARG A 59 -8.54 -0.91 -12.13
C ARG A 59 -7.41 -1.71 -12.76
N PHE A 60 -6.65 -2.46 -11.96
CA PHE A 60 -5.45 -3.19 -12.38
C PHE A 60 -5.51 -4.65 -11.88
N PRO A 61 -6.50 -5.45 -12.32
CA PRO A 61 -6.66 -6.82 -11.83
C PRO A 61 -5.40 -7.68 -12.07
N ASP A 62 -4.72 -7.49 -13.20
CA ASP A 62 -3.48 -8.22 -13.55
C ASP A 62 -2.25 -7.80 -12.73
N ARG A 63 -2.38 -6.74 -11.91
CA ARG A 63 -1.31 -6.23 -11.02
C ARG A 63 -1.71 -6.28 -9.55
N PHE A 64 -2.86 -6.85 -9.23
CA PHE A 64 -3.31 -7.09 -7.86
C PHE A 64 -3.19 -8.58 -7.54
N ILE A 65 -2.50 -8.90 -6.45
CA ILE A 65 -2.29 -10.28 -6.00
C ILE A 65 -2.88 -10.43 -4.60
N GLU A 66 -3.88 -11.30 -4.49
CA GLU A 66 -4.45 -11.71 -3.22
C GLU A 66 -3.61 -12.83 -2.62
N MET A 67 -3.12 -12.63 -1.40
CA MET A 67 -2.28 -13.59 -0.67
C MET A 67 -3.05 -14.33 0.41
N GLY A 68 -4.34 -13.98 0.63
CA GLY A 68 -5.13 -14.54 1.72
C GLY A 68 -4.53 -14.18 3.08
N VAL A 69 -4.90 -14.91 4.14
CA VAL A 69 -4.46 -14.65 5.52
C VAL A 69 -3.02 -15.20 5.76
N ALA A 70 -2.07 -14.83 4.90
CA ALA A 70 -0.71 -15.35 4.84
C ALA A 70 0.35 -14.23 4.69
N GLU A 71 0.52 -13.40 5.72
CA GLU A 71 1.45 -12.27 5.73
C GLU A 71 2.92 -12.69 5.53
N GLN A 72 3.32 -13.89 5.94
CA GLN A 72 4.67 -14.39 5.68
C GLN A 72 4.93 -14.51 4.17
N ASN A 73 3.96 -15.10 3.44
CA ASN A 73 4.02 -15.21 1.98
C ASN A 73 3.91 -13.83 1.33
N LEU A 74 3.09 -12.94 1.88
CA LEU A 74 2.94 -11.56 1.41
C LEU A 74 4.31 -10.86 1.32
N ALA A 75 5.13 -10.96 2.37
CA ALA A 75 6.47 -10.36 2.39
C ALA A 75 7.47 -11.04 1.44
N THR A 76 7.54 -12.38 1.44
CA THR A 76 8.54 -13.10 0.64
C THR A 76 8.25 -13.06 -0.86
N VAL A 77 6.98 -13.17 -1.27
CA VAL A 77 6.59 -13.00 -2.68
C VAL A 77 6.85 -11.58 -3.14
N ALA A 78 6.56 -10.57 -2.31
CA ALA A 78 6.90 -9.19 -2.62
C ALA A 78 8.42 -9.00 -2.79
N SER A 79 9.24 -9.55 -1.90
CA SER A 79 10.70 -9.53 -2.05
C SER A 79 11.14 -10.08 -3.41
N GLY A 80 10.64 -11.27 -3.80
CA GLY A 80 10.92 -11.86 -5.11
C GLY A 80 10.46 -10.98 -6.27
N MET A 81 9.26 -10.39 -6.19
CA MET A 81 8.76 -9.45 -7.21
C MET A 81 9.65 -8.21 -7.35
N ALA A 82 10.12 -7.66 -6.23
CA ALA A 82 11.04 -6.53 -6.22
C ALA A 82 12.37 -6.89 -6.89
N ALA A 83 12.92 -8.07 -6.60
CA ALA A 83 14.13 -8.59 -7.25
C ALA A 83 13.97 -8.75 -8.78
N MET A 84 12.74 -8.99 -9.25
CA MET A 84 12.41 -9.08 -10.68
C MET A 84 12.00 -7.74 -11.31
N GLY A 85 12.28 -6.60 -10.66
CA GLY A 85 12.09 -5.26 -11.20
C GLY A 85 10.66 -4.70 -11.07
N LYS A 86 9.82 -5.30 -10.22
CA LYS A 86 8.54 -4.72 -9.82
C LYS A 86 8.70 -3.80 -8.62
N THR A 87 7.67 -3.02 -8.34
CA THR A 87 7.58 -2.16 -7.14
C THR A 87 6.36 -2.61 -6.32
N PRO A 88 6.53 -3.61 -5.45
CA PRO A 88 5.41 -4.18 -4.70
C PRO A 88 5.00 -3.28 -3.54
N PHE A 89 3.71 -3.02 -3.43
CA PHE A 89 3.07 -2.45 -2.24
C PHE A 89 2.31 -3.57 -1.52
N ILE A 90 2.86 -4.05 -0.41
CA ILE A 90 2.21 -5.04 0.45
C ILE A 90 1.31 -4.36 1.47
N THR A 91 0.12 -4.91 1.69
CA THR A 91 -0.87 -4.30 2.60
C THR A 91 -1.52 -5.33 3.49
N SER A 92 -1.40 -5.12 4.81
CA SER A 92 -2.14 -5.81 5.88
C SER A 92 -2.28 -4.83 7.06
N TYR A 93 -2.99 -5.22 8.11
CA TYR A 93 -3.04 -4.41 9.33
C TYR A 93 -1.76 -4.49 10.14
N ALA A 94 -1.45 -3.42 10.88
CA ALA A 94 -0.24 -3.30 11.69
C ALA A 94 -0.04 -4.44 12.69
N MET A 95 -1.14 -5.00 13.22
CA MET A 95 -1.10 -6.16 14.11
C MET A 95 -0.58 -7.42 13.41
N PHE A 96 -0.85 -7.59 12.12
CA PHE A 96 -0.43 -8.75 11.34
C PHE A 96 0.85 -8.52 10.56
N SER A 97 1.08 -7.32 10.04
CA SER A 97 2.34 -6.92 9.43
C SER A 97 2.85 -5.64 10.10
N PRO A 98 3.95 -5.70 10.87
CA PRO A 98 4.97 -6.76 10.85
C PRO A 98 4.72 -8.01 11.72
N GLY A 99 3.69 -8.07 12.58
CA GLY A 99 3.60 -9.11 13.63
C GLY A 99 3.83 -10.57 13.19
N ARG A 100 3.16 -11.02 12.13
CA ARG A 100 3.26 -12.39 11.58
C ARG A 100 4.44 -12.58 10.63
N ASN A 101 4.90 -11.52 9.97
CA ASN A 101 5.87 -11.58 8.89
C ASN A 101 7.20 -10.85 9.17
N TRP A 102 7.47 -10.57 10.44
CA TRP A 102 8.66 -9.84 10.87
C TRP A 102 9.96 -10.50 10.42
N GLU A 103 10.07 -11.82 10.58
CA GLU A 103 11.27 -12.56 10.17
C GLU A 103 11.48 -12.44 8.66
N GLN A 104 10.43 -12.61 7.85
CA GLN A 104 10.52 -12.50 6.39
C GLN A 104 10.90 -11.09 5.94
N ILE A 105 10.35 -10.04 6.57
CA ILE A 105 10.78 -8.66 6.30
C ILE A 105 12.28 -8.50 6.60
N ARG A 106 12.70 -8.96 7.79
CA ARG A 106 14.09 -8.80 8.24
C ARG A 106 15.10 -9.56 7.38
N THR A 107 14.79 -10.75 6.89
CA THR A 107 15.76 -11.63 6.22
C THR A 107 15.68 -11.58 4.70
N THR A 108 14.55 -11.14 4.13
CA THR A 108 14.33 -11.14 2.67
C THR A 108 14.12 -9.75 2.07
N ILE A 109 13.89 -8.71 2.87
CA ILE A 109 13.67 -7.33 2.36
C ILE A 109 14.77 -6.37 2.81
N CYS A 110 15.15 -6.38 4.09
CA CYS A 110 16.19 -5.52 4.66
C CYS A 110 17.60 -6.06 4.45
#